data_AF-X7EI05-F1
#
_entry.id   AF-X7EI05-F1
#
_cell.length_a   1.000
_cell.length_b   1.000
_cell.length_c   1.000
_cell.angle_alpha   90.00
_cell.angle_beta   90.00
_cell.angle_gamma   90.00
#
_symmetry.space_group_name_H-M   'P 1'
#
loop_
_entity.id
_entity.type
_entity.pdbx_description
1 polymer ?
#
loop_
_entity_poly.entity_id
_entity_poly.type
_entity_poly.pdbx_seq_one_letter_code
_entity_poly.pdbx_strand_id
1 'polypeptide(L)' 'MPAGPSRGEHLFRLIFSLCGLVLLVAAIVIRGWPRGAAIFEVIGIAGLFLGGSAAWSAWKLWSNR' A
#
# COMPACT_ATOMS: atom_id res chain seq x y z
N MET A 1 -5.59 -27.15 -9.23
CA MET A 1 -4.80 -25.91 -9.06
C MET A 1 -5.10 -25.42 -7.65
N PRO A 2 -4.12 -25.28 -6.73
CA PRO A 2 -4.42 -24.78 -5.38
C PRO A 2 -5.06 -23.39 -5.53
N ALA A 3 -6.30 -23.25 -5.07
CA ALA A 3 -7.17 -22.12 -5.37
C ALA A 3 -6.82 -20.83 -4.59
N GLY A 4 -5.59 -20.71 -4.11
CA GLY A 4 -5.14 -19.63 -3.24
C GLY A 4 -3.80 -19.06 -3.67
N PRO A 5 -3.62 -17.72 -3.61
CA PRO A 5 -2.34 -17.08 -3.88
C PRO A 5 -1.23 -17.64 -2.98
N SER A 6 -0.06 -17.90 -3.55
CA SER A 6 1.07 -18.44 -2.80
C SER A 6 1.61 -17.41 -1.78
N ARG A 7 2.40 -17.89 -0.81
CA ARG A 7 3.09 -17.01 0.15
C ARG A 7 3.96 -15.96 -0.56
N GLY A 8 4.55 -16.30 -1.71
CA GLY A 8 5.37 -15.40 -2.52
C GLY A 8 4.57 -14.24 -3.14
N GLU A 9 3.38 -14.52 -3.66
CA GLU A 9 2.50 -13.47 -4.23
C GLU A 9 1.99 -12.50 -3.16
N HIS A 10 1.72 -12.99 -1.95
CA HIS A 10 1.36 -12.15 -0.82
C HIS A 10 2.53 -11.25 -0.38
N LEU A 11 3.75 -11.78 -0.34
CA LEU A 11 4.94 -11.01 -0.01
C LEU A 11 5.25 -9.96 -1.09
N PHE A 12 5.12 -10.31 -2.37
CA PHE A 12 5.28 -9.36 -3.46
C PHE A 12 4.26 -8.21 -3.37
N ARG A 13 2.97 -8.52 -3.15
CA ARG A 13 1.94 -7.50 -2.91
C ARG A 13 2.29 -6.62 -1.72
N LEU A 14 2.78 -7.20 -0.63
CA LEU A 14 3.16 -6.44 0.56
C LEU A 14 4.32 -5.47 0.28
N ILE A 15 5.41 -5.94 -0.34
CA ILE A 15 6.59 -5.12 -0.66
C ILE A 15 6.23 -4.02 -1.65
N PHE A 16 5.49 -4.35 -2.72
CA PHE A 16 5.08 -3.38 -3.72
C PHE A 16 4.22 -2.27 -3.10
N SER A 17 3.26 -2.66 -2.27
CA SER A 17 2.37 -1.72 -1.57
C SER A 17 3.13 -0.83 -0.58
N LEU A 18 4.11 -1.40 0.14
CA LEU A 18 5.03 -0.65 1.01
C LEU A 18 5.88 0.36 0.24
N CYS A 19 6.49 -0.05 -0.89
CA CYS A 19 7.23 0.86 -1.75
C CYS A 19 6.34 2.01 -2.24
N GLY A 20 5.13 1.72 -2.69
CA GLY A 20 4.15 2.74 -3.11
C GLY A 20 3.82 3.72 -1.97
N LEU A 21 3.63 3.21 -0.75
CA LEU A 21 3.34 4.04 0.42
C LEU A 21 4.52 4.94 0.81
N VAL A 22 5.74 4.38 0.80
CA VAL A 22 6.98 5.12 1.09
C VAL A 22 7.19 6.23 0.07
N LEU A 23 7.00 5.94 -1.22
CA LEU A 23 7.11 6.94 -2.28
C LEU A 23 6.04 8.02 -2.16
N LEU A 24 4.81 7.65 -1.78
CA LEU A 24 3.73 8.61 -1.53
C LEU A 24 4.08 9.56 -0.37
N VAL A 25 4.54 9.01 0.76
CA VAL A 25 4.97 9.81 1.93
C VAL A 25 6.17 10.69 1.57
N ALA A 26 7.18 10.14 0.89
CA ALA A 26 8.36 10.90 0.46
C ALA A 26 7.96 12.04 -0.48
N ALA A 27 7.02 11.83 -1.40
CA ALA A 27 6.51 12.87 -2.28
C ALA A 27 5.85 14.00 -1.50
N ILE A 28 5.05 13.69 -0.46
CA ILE A 28 4.41 14.69 0.40
C ILE A 28 5.46 15.46 1.22
N VAL A 29 6.46 14.77 1.77
CA VAL A 29 7.53 15.40 2.56
C VAL A 29 8.38 16.33 1.70
N ILE A 30 8.74 15.93 0.47
CA ILE A 30 9.61 16.69 -0.42
C ILE A 30 8.89 17.85 -1.10
N ARG A 31 7.67 17.62 -1.64
CA ARG A 31 6.89 18.67 -2.33
C ARG A 31 6.02 19.52 -1.41
N GLY A 32 5.87 19.12 -0.14
CA GLY A 32 4.95 19.74 0.79
C GLY A 32 3.49 19.36 0.55
N TRP A 33 2.60 19.81 1.43
CA TRP A 33 1.19 19.48 1.35
C TRP A 33 0.52 20.19 0.16
N PRO A 34 -0.05 19.44 -0.80
CA PRO A 34 -0.71 20.02 -1.96
C PRO A 34 -1.98 20.77 -1.55
N ARG A 35 -2.17 21.98 -2.08
CA ARG A 35 -3.25 22.90 -1.68
C ARG A 35 -4.54 22.77 -2.50
N GLY A 36 -4.87 21.57 -2.98
CA GLY A 36 -6.07 21.32 -3.79
C GLY A 36 -6.86 20.11 -3.33
N ALA A 37 -8.19 20.24 -3.24
CA ALA A 37 -9.10 19.17 -2.83
C ALA A 37 -8.92 17.89 -3.67
N ALA A 38 -8.79 18.05 -5.00
CA ALA A 38 -8.61 16.91 -5.90
C ALA A 38 -7.33 16.10 -5.61
N ILE A 39 -6.19 16.76 -5.32
CA ILE A 39 -4.96 16.03 -4.99
C ILE A 39 -5.04 15.41 -3.60
N PHE A 40 -5.72 16.06 -2.65
CA PHE A 40 -5.97 15.49 -1.33
C PHE A 40 -6.75 14.18 -1.44
N GLU A 41 -7.82 14.15 -2.25
CA GLU A 41 -8.60 12.92 -2.51
C GLU A 41 -7.75 11.83 -3.15
N VAL A 42 -6.92 12.17 -4.15
CA VAL A 42 -6.04 11.20 -4.81
C VAL A 42 -5.02 10.61 -3.82
N ILE A 43 -4.39 11.44 -2.99
CA ILE A 43 -3.43 10.98 -1.96
C ILE A 43 -4.16 10.15 -0.90
N GLY A 44 -5.35 10.57 -0.47
CA GLY A 44 -6.16 9.86 0.50
C GLY A 44 -6.57 8.47 -0.01
N ILE A 45 -7.10 8.39 -1.23
CA ILE A 45 -7.49 7.11 -1.86
C ILE A 45 -6.26 6.25 -2.12
N ALA A 46 -5.17 6.81 -2.65
CA ALA A 46 -3.93 6.07 -2.89
C ALA A 46 -3.35 5.53 -1.58
N GLY A 47 -3.30 6.35 -0.54
CA GLY A 47 -2.84 5.96 0.79
C GLY A 47 -3.71 4.90 1.44
N LEU A 48 -5.04 5.00 1.33
CA LEU A 48 -5.96 3.98 1.82
C LEU A 48 -5.86 2.67 1.02
N PHE A 49 -5.72 2.75 -0.30
CA PHE A 49 -5.63 1.57 -1.16
C PHE A 49 -4.31 0.83 -0.95
N LEU A 50 -3.18 1.55 -0.95
CA LEU A 50 -1.84 0.99 -0.71
C LEU A 50 -1.68 0.58 0.76
N GLY A 51 -2.17 1.38 1.71
CA GLY A 51 -2.11 1.07 3.13
C GLY A 51 -2.98 -0.14 3.47
N GLY A 52 -4.22 -0.17 2.98
CA GLY A 52 -5.13 -1.30 3.17
C GLY A 52 -4.61 -2.59 2.52
N SER A 53 -4.05 -2.50 1.30
CA SER A 53 -3.44 -3.64 0.62
C SER A 53 -2.21 -4.18 1.36
N ALA A 54 -1.38 -3.30 1.92
CA ALA A 54 -0.22 -3.67 2.73
C ALA A 54 -0.68 -4.33 4.04
N ALA A 55 -1.60 -3.70 4.78
CA ALA A 55 -2.13 -4.23 6.03
C ALA A 55 -2.79 -5.61 5.84
N TRP A 56 -3.61 -5.77 4.80
CA TRP A 56 -4.24 -7.05 4.48
C TRP A 56 -3.22 -8.14 4.14
N SER A 57 -2.20 -7.80 3.36
CA SER A 57 -1.15 -8.76 2.97
C SER A 57 -0.28 -9.14 4.18
N ALA A 58 0.05 -8.19 5.06
CA ALA A 58 0.77 -8.44 6.30
C ALA A 58 -0.04 -9.31 7.26
N TRP A 59 -1.34 -9.03 7.41
CA TRP A 59 -2.24 -9.81 8.25
C TRP A 59 -2.37 -11.25 7.78
N LYS A 60 -2.55 -11.49 6.48
CA LYS A 60 -2.56 -12.85 5.91
C LYS A 60 -1.21 -13.56 6.07
N LEU A 61 -0.10 -12.86 5.89
CA LEU A 61 1.23 -13.44 6.05
C LEU A 61 1.50 -13.84 7.51
N TRP A 62 1.00 -13.06 8.47
CA TRP A 62 1.09 -13.36 9.90
C TRP A 62 0.15 -14.51 10.30
N SER A 63 -1.11 -14.50 9.82
CA SER A 63 -2.11 -15.53 10.14
C SER A 63 -1.78 -16.91 9.54
N ASN A 64 -0.94 -16.95 8.50
CA ASN A 64 -0.48 -18.19 7.85
C ASN A 64 0.89 -18.70 8.38
N ARG A 65 1.36 -18.17 9.51
CA ARG A 65 2.47 -18.72 10.31
C ARG A 65 1.93 -19.58 11.45
#